data_AF-A0A3M2DAD2-F1
#
_entry.id   AF-A0A3M2DAD2-F1
#
_cell.length_a   1.000
_cell.length_b   1.000
_cell.length_c   1.000
_cell.angle_alpha   90.00
_cell.angle_beta   90.00
_cell.angle_gamma   90.00
#
_symmetry.space_group_name_H-M   'P 1'
#
loop_
_entity.id
_entity.type
_entity.pdbx_description
1 polymer ?
#
loop_
_entity_poly.entity_id
_entity_poly.type
_entity_poly.pdbx_seq_one_letter_code
_entity_poly.pdbx_strand_id
1 'polypeptide(L)' 'MIKILAVSMILMTCTAAAQSIKIGVVSIREVANKMPQRQALTEQLKKEFASRNDELQKMANEIKEKQAALER' A
#
# COMPACT_ATOMS: atom_id res chain seq x y z
N MET A 1 -12.48 29.74 -50.36
CA MET A 1 -12.16 28.34 -49.97
C MET A 1 -11.05 28.23 -48.93
N ILE A 2 -9.93 28.98 -49.03
CA ILE A 2 -8.78 28.89 -48.08
C ILE A 2 -9.17 29.06 -46.59
N LYS A 3 -10.14 29.93 -46.28
CA LYS A 3 -10.55 30.24 -44.90
C LYS A 3 -11.30 29.10 -44.21
N ILE A 4 -12.01 28.26 -44.96
CA ILE A 4 -12.77 27.11 -44.43
C ILE A 4 -11.80 25.97 -44.09
N LEU A 5 -10.75 25.81 -44.90
CA LEU A 5 -9.71 24.80 -44.67
C LEU A 5 -8.90 25.07 -43.40
N ALA A 6 -8.60 26.34 -43.11
CA ALA A 6 -7.90 26.74 -41.88
C ALA A 6 -8.73 26.44 -40.61
N VAL A 7 -10.04 26.66 -40.65
CA VAL A 7 -10.95 26.36 -39.51
C VAL A 7 -11.08 24.85 -39.29
N SER A 8 -11.14 24.07 -40.37
CA SER A 8 -11.12 22.60 -40.29
C SER A 8 -9.84 22.06 -39.64
N MET A 9 -8.70 22.71 -39.87
CA MET A 9 -7.40 22.26 -39.35
C MET A 9 -7.26 22.56 -37.85
N ILE A 10 -7.86 23.66 -37.36
CA ILE A 10 -7.91 24.01 -35.94
C ILE A 10 -8.86 23.07 -35.17
N LEU A 11 -9.95 22.63 -35.78
CA LEU A 11 -10.89 21.69 -35.15
C LEU A 11 -10.30 20.29 -34.94
N MET A 12 -9.34 19.87 -35.76
CA MET A 12 -8.68 18.55 -35.65
C MET A 12 -7.64 18.46 -34.52
N THR A 13 -7.13 19.59 -33.98
CA THR A 13 -6.14 19.56 -32.90
C THR A 13 -6.77 19.45 -31.50
N CYS A 14 -8.08 19.70 -31.36
CA CYS A 14 -8.78 19.64 -30.08
C CYS A 14 -9.06 18.21 -29.57
N THR A 15 -8.89 17.17 -30.38
CA THR A 15 -9.16 15.78 -29.97
C THR A 15 -8.01 15.10 -29.21
N ALA A 16 -6.84 15.74 -29.12
CA ALA A 16 -5.65 15.17 -28.47
C ALA A 16 -5.54 15.48 -26.96
N ALA A 17 -6.45 16.27 -26.39
CA ALA A 17 -6.41 16.68 -24.97
C ALA A 17 -7.05 15.68 -24.00
N ALA A 18 -7.52 14.52 -24.47
CA ALA A 18 -7.94 13.42 -23.61
C ALA A 18 -6.72 12.60 -23.16
N GLN A 19 -5.85 13.22 -22.35
CA GLN A 19 -4.78 12.49 -21.68
C GLN A 19 -5.41 11.48 -20.71
N SER A 20 -5.33 10.19 -21.05
CA SER A 20 -5.60 9.10 -20.12
C SER A 20 -4.72 9.31 -18.88
N ILE A 21 -5.36 9.46 -17.71
CA ILE A 21 -4.65 9.56 -16.43
C ILE A 21 -3.81 8.28 -16.29
N LYS A 22 -2.48 8.42 -16.26
CA LYS A 22 -1.54 7.30 -16.07
C LYS A 22 -1.57 6.83 -14.62
N ILE A 23 -2.66 6.16 -14.23
CA ILE A 23 -2.77 5.50 -12.94
C ILE A 23 -2.01 4.17 -13.04
N GLY A 24 -0.82 4.12 -12.43
CA GLY A 24 -0.09 2.87 -12.26
C GLY A 24 -0.49 2.21 -10.94
N VAL A 25 -0.91 0.95 -10.98
CA VAL A 25 -1.10 0.13 -9.77
C VAL A 25 0.14 -0.75 -9.62
N VAL A 26 0.82 -0.64 -8.47
CA VAL A 26 1.98 -1.47 -8.14
C VAL A 26 1.64 -2.42 -7.00
N SER A 27 2.07 -3.67 -7.12
CA SER A 27 1.94 -4.65 -6.05
C SER A 27 3.03 -4.42 -5.01
N ILE A 28 2.65 -3.88 -3.84
CA ILE A 28 3.57 -3.67 -2.71
C ILE A 28 4.26 -4.98 -2.32
N ARG A 29 3.53 -6.10 -2.37
CA ARG A 29 4.08 -7.44 -2.10
C ARG A 29 5.22 -7.78 -3.05
N GLU A 30 5.04 -7.52 -4.35
CA GLU A 30 6.05 -7.84 -5.35
C GLU A 30 7.29 -6.96 -5.20
N VAL A 31 7.10 -5.66 -4.93
CA VAL A 31 8.19 -4.72 -4.65
C VAL A 31 8.96 -5.17 -3.40
N ALA A 32 8.27 -5.50 -2.31
CA ALA A 32 8.88 -5.98 -1.07
C ALA A 32 9.61 -7.33 -1.24
N ASN A 33 9.16 -8.19 -2.16
CA ASN A 33 9.84 -9.46 -2.48
C ASN A 33 11.11 -9.25 -3.30
N LYS A 34 11.13 -8.26 -4.19
CA LYS A 34 12.28 -7.92 -5.06
C LYS A 34 13.33 -7.05 -4.37
N MET A 35 13.02 -6.49 -3.20
CA MET A 35 13.95 -5.66 -2.44
C MET A 35 15.16 -6.47 -1.93
N PRO A 36 16.40 -6.07 -2.25
CA PRO A 36 17.61 -6.76 -1.77
C PRO A 36 17.75 -6.68 -0.24
N GLN A 37 17.29 -5.58 0.35
CA GLN A 37 17.31 -5.31 1.79
C GLN A 37 16.16 -5.94 2.59
N ARG A 38 15.31 -6.76 1.95
CA ARG A 38 14.12 -7.37 2.59
C ARG A 38 14.48 -8.16 3.85
N GLN A 39 15.56 -8.94 3.82
CA GLN A 39 15.96 -9.79 4.95
C GLN A 39 16.33 -8.94 6.18
N ALA A 40 17.20 -7.93 6.01
CA ALA A 40 17.59 -7.02 7.06
C ALA A 40 16.40 -6.25 7.66
N LEU A 41 15.48 -5.77 6.81
CA LEU A 41 14.26 -5.10 7.28
C LEU A 41 13.33 -6.05 8.03
N THR A 42 13.22 -7.30 7.58
CA THR A 42 12.40 -8.32 8.27
C THR A 42 12.97 -8.62 9.65
N GLU A 43 14.29 -8.70 9.80
CA GLU A 43 14.95 -8.91 11.09
C GLU A 43 14.78 -7.72 12.03
N GLN A 44 14.93 -6.49 11.51
CA GLN A 44 14.67 -5.27 12.29
C GLN A 44 13.23 -5.22 12.78
N LEU A 45 12.25 -5.48 11.90
CA LEU A 45 10.84 -5.54 12.27
C LEU A 45 10.57 -6.65 13.29
N LYS A 46 11.13 -7.85 13.11
CA LYS A 46 11.00 -8.91 14.11
C LYS A 46 11.52 -8.46 15.48
N LYS A 47 12.65 -7.76 15.52
CA LYS A 47 13.24 -7.26 16.77
C LYS A 47 12.36 -6.18 17.42
N GLU A 48 11.86 -5.21 16.66
CA GLU A 48 11.00 -4.15 17.18
C GLU A 48 9.64 -4.66 17.67
N PHE A 49 9.08 -5.67 17.00
CA PHE A 49 7.78 -6.23 17.34
C PHE A 49 7.84 -7.39 18.33
N ALA A 50 9.03 -7.98 18.61
CA ALA A 50 9.18 -9.04 19.60
C ALA A 50 8.72 -8.60 20.99
N SER A 51 9.19 -7.44 21.47
CA SER A 51 8.79 -6.91 22.77
C SER A 51 7.27 -6.68 22.87
N ARG A 52 6.66 -6.18 21.78
CA ARG A 52 5.21 -5.95 21.72
C ARG A 52 4.43 -7.26 21.76
N ASN A 53 4.93 -8.30 21.08
CA ASN A 53 4.31 -9.61 21.09
C ASN A 53 4.35 -10.25 22.48
N ASP A 54 5.47 -10.12 23.19
CA ASP A 54 5.63 -10.65 24.54
C ASP A 54 4.68 -9.96 25.54
N GLU A 55 4.51 -8.63 25.42
CA GLU A 55 3.54 -7.88 26.22
C GLU A 55 2.10 -8.30 25.92
N LEU A 56 1.73 -8.45 24.65
CA LEU A 56 0.41 -8.93 24.25
C LEU A 56 0.12 -10.33 24.79
N GLN A 57 1.12 -11.22 24.75
CA GLN A 57 1.00 -12.57 25.28
C GLN A 57 0.81 -12.58 26.79
N LYS A 58 1.54 -11.73 27.53
CA LYS A 58 1.34 -11.55 28.97
C LYS A 58 -0.06 -11.06 29.30
N MET A 59 -0.53 -10.00 28.63
CA MET A 59 -1.88 -9.48 28.84
C MET A 59 -2.95 -10.53 28.53
N ALA A 60 -2.78 -11.31 27.47
CA ALA A 60 -3.71 -12.39 27.13
C ALA A 60 -3.77 -13.46 28.23
N ASN A 61 -2.62 -13.83 28.81
CA ASN A 61 -2.55 -14.77 29.92
C ASN A 61 -3.22 -14.20 31.18
N GLU A 62 -2.95 -12.94 31.53
CA GLU A 62 -3.58 -12.28 32.68
C GLU A 62 -5.10 -12.22 32.55
N ILE A 63 -5.61 -11.91 31.35
CA ILE A 63 -7.06 -11.91 31.08
C ILE A 63 -7.63 -13.32 31.30
N LYS A 64 -6.96 -14.35 30.78
CA LYS A 64 -7.39 -15.74 30.92
C LYS A 64 -7.40 -16.19 32.37
N GLU A 65 -6.39 -15.82 33.15
CA GLU A 65 -6.32 -16.11 34.58
C GLU A 65 -7.45 -15.42 35.36
N LYS A 66 -7.72 -14.14 35.06
CA LYS A 66 -8.83 -13.40 35.68
C LYS A 66 -10.19 -14.00 35.32
N GLN A 67 -10.39 -14.43 34.07
CA GLN A 67 -11.60 -15.13 33.66
C GLN A 67 -11.79 -16.44 34.44
N ALA A 68 -10.74 -17.27 34.53
CA ALA A 68 -10.78 -18.51 35.29
C ALA A 68 -11.02 -18.31 36.79
N ALA A 69 -10.59 -17.19 37.36
CA ALA A 69 -10.85 -16.83 38.74
C ALA A 69 -12.30 -16.36 38.99
N LEU A 70 -12.96 -15.78 37.98
CA LEU A 70 -14.35 -15.34 38.05
C LEU A 70 -15.36 -16.46 37.78
N GLU A 71 -14.94 -17.51 37.04
CA GLU A 71 -15.74 -18.71 36.76
C GLU A 71 -15.69 -19.75 37.89
N ARG A 72 -14.88 -19.53 38.93
CA ARG A 72 -14.82 -20.35 40.15
C ARG A 72 -15.64 -19.73 41.28
#